data_AF-A0A3D4DUR7-F1
#
_entry.id   AF-A0A3D4DUR7-F1
#
_cell.length_a   1.000
_cell.length_b   1.000
_cell.length_c   1.000
_cell.angle_alpha   90.00
_cell.angle_beta   90.00
_cell.angle_gamma   90.00
#
_symmetry.space_group_name_H-M   'P 1'
#
loop_
_entity.id
_entity.type
_entity.pdbx_description
1 polymer ?
#
loop_
_entity_poly.entity_id
_entity_poly.type
_entity_poly.pdbx_seq_one_letter_code
_entity_poly.pdbx_strand_id
1 'polypeptide(L)'
;MSHTSPDDFIYRDDMSADEIPVERVDLRNLGLPASNRPAEYTRVLSALYDLFPPASRLLLGLIFARDVFGEDAPGGWTKLGRGLTRRFGLTDRCVRRRAVAALQRQGVVDVRRRKGGTTHLQLKDPPVPGAQRQTGPSEPSGKS
;
A
#
# COMPACT_ATOMS: atom_id res chain seq x y z
N MET A 1 41.94 23.35 -18.03
CA MET A 1 41.62 23.93 -16.71
C MET A 1 40.15 23.65 -16.47
N SER A 2 39.87 22.66 -15.63
CA SER A 2 38.52 22.17 -15.34
C SER A 2 37.77 23.17 -14.46
N HIS A 3 36.61 23.62 -14.93
CA HIS A 3 35.66 24.43 -14.17
C HIS A 3 34.94 23.53 -13.17
N THR A 4 35.43 23.47 -11.93
CA THR A 4 34.65 22.94 -10.81
C THR A 4 33.71 24.04 -10.33
N SER A 5 32.40 23.77 -10.35
CA SER A 5 31.41 24.66 -9.75
C SER A 5 31.65 24.72 -8.24
N PRO A 6 31.43 25.86 -7.57
CA PRO A 6 31.55 25.93 -6.10
C PRO A 6 30.61 24.97 -5.34
N ASP A 7 29.68 24.31 -6.03
CA ASP A 7 28.76 23.28 -5.50
C ASP A 7 29.17 21.83 -5.79
N ASP A 8 30.31 21.57 -6.46
CA ASP A 8 30.75 20.19 -6.73
C ASP A 8 31.33 19.55 -5.46
N PHE A 9 30.55 18.69 -4.81
CA PHE A 9 31.01 17.88 -3.68
C PHE A 9 32.12 16.90 -4.13
N ILE A 10 33.28 16.98 -3.48
CA ILE A 10 34.44 16.10 -3.77
C ILE A 10 34.54 15.05 -2.67
N TYR A 11 34.32 13.79 -3.04
CA TYR A 11 34.51 12.66 -2.13
C TYR A 11 36.00 12.51 -1.75
N ARG A 12 36.25 12.20 -0.47
CA ARG A 12 37.57 11.91 0.10
C ARG A 12 37.44 10.64 0.93
N ASP A 13 38.43 9.76 0.83
CA ASP A 13 38.39 8.43 1.46
C ASP A 13 38.44 8.47 2.99
N ASP A 14 38.79 9.61 3.59
CA ASP A 14 38.85 9.85 5.03
C ASP A 14 37.57 10.49 5.61
N MET A 15 36.56 10.80 4.78
CA MET A 15 35.32 11.41 5.26
C MET A 15 34.48 10.44 6.09
N SER A 16 34.03 10.92 7.24
CA SER A 16 33.00 10.25 8.05
C SER A 16 31.65 10.26 7.32
N ALA A 17 30.78 9.28 7.60
CA ALA A 17 29.42 9.24 7.06
C ALA A 17 28.60 10.49 7.41
N ASP A 18 28.96 11.17 8.51
CA ASP A 18 28.31 12.42 8.95
C ASP A 18 28.76 13.64 8.12
N GLU A 19 29.85 13.53 7.35
CA GLU A 19 30.42 14.60 6.53
C GLU A 19 29.91 14.58 5.08
N ILE A 20 29.23 13.50 4.67
CA ILE A 20 28.62 13.38 3.35
C ILE A 20 27.30 14.16 3.35
N PRO A 21 27.12 15.17 2.48
CA PRO A 21 25.86 15.88 2.35
C PRO A 21 24.75 14.89 1.97
N VAL A 22 23.79 14.69 2.86
CA VAL A 22 22.59 13.91 2.53
C VAL A 22 21.71 14.80 1.65
N GLU A 23 21.91 14.71 0.35
CA GLU A 23 21.05 15.38 -0.62
C GLU A 23 19.62 14.87 -0.42
N ARG A 24 18.72 15.76 0.03
CA ARG A 24 17.29 15.45 0.12
C ARG A 24 16.73 15.47 -1.28
N VAL A 25 16.91 14.36 -2.01
CA VAL A 25 16.35 14.21 -3.35
C VAL A 25 14.83 14.14 -3.23
N ASP A 26 14.15 15.19 -3.66
CA ASP A 26 12.70 15.18 -3.82
C ASP A 26 12.35 14.24 -4.99
N LEU A 27 11.45 13.29 -4.76
CA LEU A 27 11.05 12.28 -5.74
C LEU A 27 10.50 12.91 -7.03
N ARG A 28 10.03 14.16 -6.95
CA ARG A 28 9.59 14.97 -8.09
C ARG A 28 10.73 15.28 -9.06
N ASN A 29 11.96 15.44 -8.57
CA ASN A 29 13.15 15.71 -9.39
C ASN A 29 13.60 14.46 -10.17
N LEU A 30 13.14 13.27 -9.75
CA LEU A 30 13.40 12.00 -10.42
C LEU A 30 12.30 11.60 -11.42
N GLY A 31 11.34 12.50 -11.71
CA GLY A 31 10.22 12.22 -12.62
C GLY A 31 9.25 11.16 -12.07
N LEU A 32 9.37 10.80 -10.80
CA LEU A 32 8.47 9.85 -10.14
C LEU A 32 7.20 10.61 -9.70
N PRO A 33 6.00 10.10 -10.02
CA PRO A 33 4.79 10.72 -9.53
C PRO A 33 4.82 10.69 -8.00
N ALA A 34 4.76 11.87 -7.39
CA ALA A 34 4.65 11.99 -5.94
C ALA A 34 3.36 11.29 -5.53
N SER A 35 3.47 10.04 -5.09
CA SER A 35 2.33 9.31 -4.57
C SER A 35 1.74 10.16 -3.45
N ASN A 36 0.51 10.61 -3.62
CA ASN A 36 -0.21 11.43 -2.66
C ASN A 36 -0.54 10.54 -1.46
N ARG A 37 0.47 10.27 -0.63
CA ARG A 37 0.37 9.44 0.55
C ARG A 37 -0.44 10.25 1.56
N PRO A 38 -1.60 9.75 2.03
CA PRO A 38 -2.40 10.46 3.03
C PRO A 38 -1.52 10.93 4.21
N ALA A 39 -1.67 12.21 4.56
CA ALA A 39 -0.69 12.97 5.34
C ALA A 39 -0.48 12.48 6.79
N GLU A 40 -1.35 11.63 7.34
CA GLU A 40 -1.23 11.16 8.72
C GLU A 40 -1.54 9.67 8.84
N TYR A 41 -0.49 8.86 8.84
CA TYR A 41 -0.56 7.48 9.30
C TYR A 41 0.13 7.39 10.66
N THR A 42 -0.61 7.09 11.73
CA THR A 42 -0.01 6.74 13.01
C THR A 42 0.62 5.35 12.89
N ARG A 43 1.93 5.27 13.12
CA ARG A 43 2.61 3.98 13.23
C ARG A 43 2.11 3.27 14.49
N VAL A 44 1.43 2.14 14.33
CA VAL A 44 0.95 1.31 15.44
C VAL A 44 2.01 0.26 15.76
N LEU A 45 2.48 0.24 17.01
CA LEU A 45 3.36 -0.82 17.50
C LEU A 45 2.67 -2.18 17.38
N SER A 46 3.38 -3.19 16.89
CA SER A 46 2.84 -4.54 16.69
C SER A 46 2.29 -5.16 17.98
N ALA A 47 2.88 -4.82 19.14
CA ALA A 47 2.42 -5.24 20.45
C ALA A 47 0.98 -4.76 20.79
N LEU A 48 0.51 -3.70 20.12
CA LEU A 48 -0.82 -3.12 20.35
C LEU A 48 -1.88 -3.69 19.41
N TYR A 49 -1.52 -4.58 18.47
CA TYR A 49 -2.48 -5.13 17.50
C TYR A 49 -3.65 -5.85 18.16
N ASP A 50 -3.44 -6.50 19.31
CA ASP A 50 -4.50 -7.22 20.00
C ASP A 50 -5.60 -6.33 20.58
N LEU A 51 -5.34 -5.02 20.72
CA LEU A 51 -6.36 -4.03 21.08
C LEU A 51 -7.34 -3.78 19.93
N PHE A 52 -6.98 -4.13 18.70
CA PHE A 52 -7.82 -3.92 17.53
C PHE A 52 -8.75 -5.13 17.29
N PRO A 53 -9.99 -4.88 16.83
CA PRO A 53 -10.87 -5.93 16.38
C PRO A 53 -10.20 -6.80 15.30
N PRO A 54 -10.51 -8.12 15.22
CA PRO A 54 -9.92 -9.01 14.23
C PRO A 54 -10.05 -8.54 12.78
N ALA A 55 -11.15 -7.85 12.43
CA ALA A 55 -11.35 -7.28 11.09
C ALA A 55 -10.35 -6.15 10.80
N SER A 56 -10.11 -5.26 11.76
CA SER A 56 -9.14 -4.18 11.65
C SER A 56 -7.70 -4.72 11.58
N ARG A 57 -7.37 -5.73 12.38
CA ARG A 57 -6.07 -6.43 12.27
C ARG A 57 -5.87 -7.08 10.91
N LEU A 58 -6.91 -7.69 10.35
CA LEU A 58 -6.88 -8.26 9.01
C LEU A 58 -6.65 -7.17 7.95
N LEU A 59 -7.34 -6.04 8.07
CA LEU A 59 -7.15 -4.89 7.18
C LEU A 59 -5.72 -4.35 7.24
N LEU A 60 -5.17 -4.15 8.45
CA LEU A 60 -3.77 -3.77 8.64
C LEU A 60 -2.82 -4.77 7.97
N GLY A 61 -3.10 -6.07 8.10
CA GLY A 61 -2.31 -7.11 7.45
C GLY A 61 -2.36 -7.08 5.93
N LEU A 62 -3.50 -6.72 5.35
CA LEU A 62 -3.63 -6.58 3.90
C LEU A 62 -2.95 -5.30 3.38
N ILE A 63 -3.05 -4.19 4.10
CA ILE A 63 -2.33 -2.96 3.77
C ILE A 63 -0.83 -3.22 3.84
N PHE A 64 -0.36 -3.85 4.92
CA PHE A 64 1.02 -4.26 5.06
C PHE A 64 1.47 -5.16 3.89
N ALA A 65 0.66 -6.15 3.51
CA ALA A 65 1.02 -7.06 2.42
C ALA A 65 1.09 -6.33 1.07
N ARG A 66 0.17 -5.39 0.81
CA ARG A 66 0.21 -4.54 -0.38
C ARG A 66 1.45 -3.66 -0.40
N ASP A 67 1.78 -3.03 0.73
CA ASP A 67 2.90 -2.08 0.81
C ASP A 67 4.27 -2.78 0.77
N VAL A 68 4.39 -4.00 1.30
CA VAL A 68 5.66 -4.75 1.37
C VAL A 68 5.87 -5.67 0.18
N PHE A 69 4.83 -6.31 -0.32
CA PHE A 69 4.94 -7.26 -1.44
C PHE A 69 4.55 -6.64 -2.79
N GLY A 70 3.97 -5.43 -2.82
CA GLY A 70 3.74 -4.67 -4.05
C GLY A 70 2.98 -5.45 -5.15
N GLU A 71 3.35 -5.18 -6.40
CA GLU A 71 2.81 -5.81 -7.62
C GLU A 71 3.14 -7.31 -7.76
N ASP A 72 4.02 -7.87 -6.90
CA ASP A 72 4.40 -9.29 -6.94
C ASP A 72 3.23 -10.23 -6.56
N ALA A 73 2.15 -9.68 -6.02
CA ALA A 73 0.89 -10.39 -5.89
C ALA A 73 0.11 -10.28 -7.22
N PRO A 74 -0.02 -11.35 -8.03
CA PRO A 74 -0.66 -11.28 -9.34
C PRO A 74 -2.08 -10.72 -9.23
N GLY A 75 -2.27 -9.49 -9.72
CA GLY A 75 -3.53 -8.76 -9.68
C GLY A 75 -3.95 -8.26 -8.29
N GLY A 76 -3.02 -7.99 -7.37
CA GLY A 76 -3.32 -7.42 -6.05
C GLY A 76 -3.92 -8.41 -5.04
N TRP A 77 -3.86 -9.71 -5.33
CA TRP A 77 -4.41 -10.77 -4.47
C TRP A 77 -3.41 -11.19 -3.38
N THR A 78 -3.71 -10.83 -2.14
CA THR A 78 -2.93 -11.27 -0.98
C THR A 78 -3.35 -12.66 -0.51
N LYS A 79 -2.39 -13.59 -0.46
CA LYS A 79 -2.58 -14.92 0.15
C LYS A 79 -2.58 -14.83 1.67
N LEU A 80 -3.65 -15.32 2.31
CA LEU A 80 -3.72 -15.46 3.77
C LEU A 80 -2.92 -16.68 4.28
N GLY A 81 -1.60 -16.60 4.18
CA GLY A 81 -0.68 -17.61 4.70
C GLY A 81 -0.49 -17.56 6.22
N ARG A 82 0.12 -18.61 6.78
CA ARG A 82 0.41 -18.72 8.22
C ARG A 82 1.21 -17.54 8.76
N GLY A 83 2.21 -17.06 8.00
CA GLY A 83 3.05 -15.93 8.40
C GLY A 83 2.25 -14.65 8.65
N LEU A 84 1.44 -14.24 7.66
CA LEU A 84 0.58 -13.05 7.80
C LEU A 84 -0.42 -13.23 8.94
N THR A 85 -1.08 -14.39 9.02
CA THR A 85 -2.06 -14.63 10.09
C THR A 85 -1.44 -14.63 11.49
N ARG A 86 -0.19 -15.11 11.65
CA ARG A 86 0.51 -15.09 12.93
C ARG A 86 0.93 -13.68 13.32
N ARG A 87 1.47 -12.92 12.37
CA ARG A 87 1.94 -11.54 12.58
C ARG A 87 0.85 -10.60 13.07
N PHE A 88 -0.38 -10.80 12.60
CA PHE A 88 -1.54 -9.96 12.96
C PHE A 88 -2.48 -10.65 13.97
N GLY A 89 -2.05 -11.68 14.69
CA GLY A 89 -2.85 -12.30 15.76
C GLY A 89 -4.13 -13.01 15.30
N LEU A 90 -4.19 -13.44 14.03
CA LEU A 90 -5.34 -14.11 13.39
C LEU A 90 -5.14 -15.62 13.25
N THR A 91 -4.55 -16.26 14.26
CA THR A 91 -4.24 -17.70 14.26
C THR A 91 -5.51 -18.56 14.29
N ASP A 92 -6.50 -18.16 15.09
CA ASP A 92 -7.79 -18.84 15.20
C ASP A 92 -8.57 -18.81 13.86
N ARG A 93 -8.97 -20.00 13.39
CA ARG A 93 -9.67 -20.19 12.12
C ARG A 93 -11.06 -19.53 12.11
N CYS A 94 -11.80 -19.63 13.20
CA CYS A 94 -13.16 -19.10 13.33
C CYS A 94 -13.15 -17.57 13.40
N VAL A 95 -12.22 -16.99 14.15
CA VAL A 95 -11.98 -15.53 14.22
C VAL A 95 -11.61 -15.00 12.85
N ARG A 96 -10.64 -15.63 12.18
CA ARG A 96 -10.22 -15.24 10.83
C ARG A 96 -11.36 -15.32 9.82
N ARG A 97 -12.16 -16.39 9.84
CA ARG A 97 -13.33 -16.53 8.95
C ARG A 97 -14.36 -15.42 9.18
N ARG A 98 -14.61 -15.05 10.44
CA ARG A 98 -15.51 -13.94 10.81
C ARG A 98 -14.96 -12.59 10.35
N ALA A 99 -13.67 -12.33 10.54
CA ALA A 99 -12.99 -11.12 10.08
C ALA A 99 -13.09 -10.96 8.55
N VAL A 100 -12.81 -12.03 7.79
CA VAL A 100 -12.96 -12.04 6.33
C VAL A 100 -14.40 -11.73 5.93
N ALA A 101 -15.38 -12.39 6.56
CA ALA A 101 -16.79 -12.16 6.25
C ALA A 101 -17.24 -10.72 6.58
N ALA A 102 -16.71 -10.13 7.66
CA ALA A 102 -17.00 -8.74 8.02
C ALA A 102 -16.48 -7.76 6.97
N LEU A 103 -15.21 -7.87 6.57
CA LEU A 103 -14.62 -7.00 5.55
C LEU A 103 -15.28 -7.21 4.17
N GLN A 104 -15.64 -8.45 3.83
CA GLN A 104 -16.36 -8.75 2.59
C GLN A 104 -17.75 -8.11 2.57
N ARG A 105 -18.50 -8.19 3.68
CA ARG A 105 -19.83 -7.57 3.81
C ARG A 105 -19.76 -6.06 3.71
N GLN A 106 -18.70 -5.45 4.26
CA GLN A 106 -18.47 -4.00 4.20
C GLN A 106 -17.96 -3.53 2.83
N GLY A 107 -17.74 -4.43 1.87
CA GLY A 107 -17.23 -4.07 0.54
C GLY A 107 -15.77 -3.62 0.55
N VAL A 108 -15.00 -3.90 1.60
CA VAL A 108 -13.59 -3.51 1.72
C VAL A 108 -12.68 -4.47 0.95
N VAL A 109 -13.07 -5.74 0.82
CA VAL A 109 -12.27 -6.77 0.15
C VAL A 109 -13.10 -7.64 -0.79
N ASP A 110 -12.47 -8.08 -1.88
CA ASP A 110 -12.91 -9.25 -2.63
C ASP A 110 -12.25 -10.52 -2.08
N VAL A 111 -12.98 -11.62 -2.12
CA VAL A 111 -12.57 -12.90 -1.52
C VAL A 111 -12.60 -14.01 -2.55
N ARG A 112 -11.44 -14.60 -2.83
CA ARG A 112 -11.31 -15.78 -3.67
C ARG A 112 -11.00 -17.01 -2.81
N ARG A 113 -11.95 -17.95 -2.79
CA ARG A 113 -11.84 -19.23 -2.06
C ARG A 113 -11.58 -20.35 -3.06
N ARG A 114 -10.58 -21.19 -2.82
CA ARG A 114 -10.37 -22.46 -3.53
C ARG A 114 -10.59 -23.62 -2.57
N LYS A 115 -11.30 -24.65 -3.00
CA LYS A 115 -11.50 -25.89 -2.21
C LYS A 115 -10.12 -26.51 -1.93
N GLY A 116 -9.83 -26.77 -0.65
CA GLY A 116 -8.52 -27.27 -0.20
C GLY A 116 -7.36 -26.26 -0.27
N GLY A 117 -7.61 -25.03 -0.72
CA GLY A 117 -6.60 -23.99 -0.91
C GLY A 117 -6.60 -22.90 0.16
N THR A 118 -5.60 -22.03 0.10
CA THR A 118 -5.54 -20.82 0.93
C THR A 118 -6.50 -19.75 0.39
N THR A 119 -7.17 -19.03 1.29
CA THR A 119 -8.00 -17.87 0.93
C THR A 119 -7.13 -16.74 0.39
N HIS A 120 -7.51 -16.17 -0.74
CA HIS A 120 -6.89 -14.97 -1.28
C HIS A 120 -7.85 -13.79 -1.11
N LEU A 121 -7.31 -12.65 -0.71
CA LEU A 121 -8.05 -11.42 -0.49
C LEU A 121 -7.45 -10.30 -1.32
N GLN A 122 -8.29 -9.49 -1.92
CA GLN A 122 -7.88 -8.29 -2.62
C GLN A 122 -8.52 -7.09 -1.93
N LEU A 123 -7.72 -6.08 -1.58
CA LEU A 123 -8.26 -4.82 -1.09
C LEU A 123 -8.95 -4.10 -2.25
N LYS A 124 -10.17 -3.62 -2.02
CA LYS A 124 -10.76 -2.64 -2.92
C LYS A 124 -10.17 -1.30 -2.63
N ASP A 125 -9.85 -0.55 -3.68
CA ASP A 125 -9.57 0.86 -3.49
C ASP A 125 -10.82 1.52 -2.90
N PRO A 126 -10.65 2.38 -1.87
CA PRO A 126 -11.78 3.15 -1.38
C PRO A 126 -12.38 3.92 -2.56
N PRO A 127 -13.71 4.04 -2.65
CA PRO A 127 -14.31 4.89 -3.67
C PRO A 127 -13.74 6.29 -3.47
N VAL A 128 -12.98 6.78 -4.44
CA VAL A 128 -12.43 8.13 -4.42
C VAL A 128 -13.63 9.09 -4.39
N PRO A 129 -13.85 9.86 -3.31
CA PRO A 129 -14.88 10.87 -3.30
C PRO A 129 -14.48 11.92 -4.34
N GLY A 130 -15.14 11.93 -5.49
CA GLY A 130 -14.86 12.88 -6.57
C GLY A 130 -14.53 12.29 -7.94
N ALA A 131 -14.42 10.96 -8.09
CA ALA A 131 -14.40 10.34 -9.41
C ALA A 131 -15.82 10.30 -10.00
N GLN A 132 -16.35 11.47 -10.38
CA GLN A 132 -17.48 11.54 -11.30
C GLN A 132 -17.08 10.76 -12.55
N ARG A 133 -17.89 9.78 -12.92
CA ARG A 133 -17.84 9.17 -14.25
C ARG A 133 -17.94 10.33 -15.24
N GLN A 134 -16.86 10.62 -15.96
CA GLN A 134 -16.96 11.38 -17.20
C GLN A 134 -17.79 10.53 -18.15
N THR A 135 -19.11 10.66 -18.08
CA THR A 135 -19.97 10.40 -19.22
C THR A 135 -19.55 11.43 -20.26
N GLY A 136 -18.84 10.95 -21.29
CA GLY A 136 -18.38 11.80 -22.39
C GLY A 136 -19.54 12.61 -22.98
N PRO A 137 -19.26 13.82 -23.49
CA PRO A 137 -20.29 14.61 -24.14
C PRO A 137 -20.77 13.84 -25.38
N SER A 138 -22.06 13.53 -25.39
CA SER A 138 -22.76 13.07 -26.59
C SER A 138 -22.80 14.27 -27.52
N GLU A 139 -21.97 14.28 -28.57
CA GLU A 139 -22.12 15.22 -29.68
C GLU A 139 -23.49 15.01 -30.33
N PRO A 140 -24.36 16.03 -30.41
CA PRO A 140 -25.41 16.01 -31.40
C PRO A 140 -24.78 16.38 -32.74
N SER A 141 -24.53 15.36 -33.57
CA SER A 141 -24.24 15.54 -34.99
C SER A 141 -25.41 16.29 -35.63
N GLY A 142 -25.15 17.53 -36.03
CA GLY A 142 -26.09 18.36 -36.76
C GLY A 142 -25.99 18.14 -38.26
N LYS A 143 -27.18 18.10 -38.87
CA LYS A 143 -27.52 18.49 -40.25
C LYS A 143 -27.06 17.58 -41.38
N SER A 144 -28.03 16.97 -42.03
CA SER A 144 -28.47 17.38 -43.37
C SER A 144 -29.95 17.08 -43.55
#